data_AF-A0A0G4LZZ4-F1
#
_entry.id   AF-A0A0G4LZZ4-F1
#
_cell.length_a   1.000
_cell.length_b   1.000
_cell.length_c   1.000
_cell.angle_alpha   90.00
_cell.angle_beta   90.00
_cell.angle_gamma   90.00
#
_symmetry.space_group_name_H-M   'P 1'
#
loop_
_entity.id
_entity.type
_entity.pdbx_description
1 polymer ?
#
loop_
_entity_poly.entity_id
_entity_poly.type
_entity_poly.pdbx_seq_one_letter_code
_entity_poly.pdbx_strand_id
1 'polypeptide(L)'
;MEIEEDYHEVMEMLEKVLLHIFRGIKERCAEQIEIIRAVYPSEDFLLPAPGEGVLRLTFAEGQKLLREEGPEEYRNVSDNEDMSTPQEKALGALIRKKYNTDFFVLDKFPESARPFYALEDPANPALTNAYDFFMRGQEILSGGQRIHIPSVLEARLRTKGVDPESQGIKEYVDVFRSVGVPPHGGGGIGLD
;
A
#
# COMPACT_ATOMS: atom_id res chain seq x y z
N MET A 1 5.88 3.81 12.77
CA MET A 1 7.32 3.50 12.85
C MET A 1 8.08 4.76 12.48
N GLU A 2 9.05 5.15 13.29
CA GLU A 2 9.98 6.24 12.97
C GLU A 2 10.87 5.83 11.79
N ILE A 3 11.23 6.79 10.94
CA ILE A 3 12.02 6.62 9.72
C ILE A 3 13.35 7.34 9.92
N GLU A 4 14.46 6.67 9.65
CA GLU A 4 15.80 7.26 9.77
C GLU A 4 16.27 7.85 8.44
N GLU A 5 16.17 7.09 7.34
CA GLU A 5 16.67 7.46 6.02
C GLU A 5 15.56 7.48 4.97
N ASP A 6 14.78 6.40 4.87
CA ASP A 6 13.76 6.26 3.82
C ASP A 6 12.50 5.50 4.30
N TYR A 7 11.32 5.88 3.78
CA TYR A 7 10.06 5.20 4.10
C TYR A 7 10.02 3.74 3.65
N HIS A 8 10.90 3.32 2.74
CA HIS A 8 11.16 1.92 2.40
C HIS A 8 11.48 1.08 3.65
N GLU A 9 12.05 1.66 4.71
CA GLU A 9 12.25 0.98 6.01
C GLU A 9 10.93 0.49 6.62
N VAL A 10 9.89 1.32 6.57
CA VAL A 10 8.57 0.97 7.10
C VAL A 10 7.93 -0.10 6.22
N MET A 11 8.03 0.06 4.90
CA MET A 11 7.49 -0.91 3.95
C MET A 11 8.14 -2.28 4.12
N GLU A 12 9.48 -2.34 4.24
CA GLU A 12 10.23 -3.57 4.53
C GLU A 12 9.84 -4.23 5.84
N MET A 13 9.61 -3.42 6.88
CA MET A 13 9.15 -3.93 8.17
C MET A 13 7.77 -4.58 8.03
N LEU A 14 6.83 -3.91 7.37
CA LEU A 14 5.47 -4.42 7.13
C LEU A 14 5.48 -5.68 6.27
N GLU A 15 6.32 -5.74 5.24
CA GLU A 15 6.52 -6.95 4.42
C GLU A 15 7.00 -8.12 5.27
N LYS A 16 8.01 -7.91 6.12
CA LYS A 16 8.54 -8.94 7.02
C LYS A 16 7.47 -9.44 8.00
N VAL A 17 6.66 -8.53 8.55
CA VAL A 17 5.55 -8.88 9.46
C VAL A 17 4.52 -9.75 8.74
N LEU A 18 4.06 -9.34 7.55
CA LEU A 18 3.05 -10.10 6.81
C LEU A 18 3.59 -11.44 6.30
N LEU A 19 4.82 -11.50 5.81
CA LEU A 19 5.47 -12.77 5.44
C LEU A 19 5.59 -13.71 6.64
N HIS A 20 5.92 -13.19 7.83
CA HIS A 20 5.97 -13.98 9.05
C HIS A 20 4.59 -14.54 9.41
N ILE A 21 3.53 -13.72 9.31
CA ILE A 21 2.15 -14.15 9.55
C ILE A 21 1.76 -15.25 8.56
N PHE A 22 1.89 -15.02 7.25
CA PHE A 22 1.45 -15.96 6.23
C PHE A 22 2.18 -17.30 6.31
N ARG A 23 3.51 -17.28 6.50
CA ARG A 23 4.31 -18.51 6.69
C ARG A 23 3.94 -19.21 7.99
N GLY A 24 3.79 -18.47 9.08
CA GLY A 24 3.39 -19.02 10.36
C GLY A 24 1.98 -19.62 10.37
N ILE A 25 1.04 -19.09 9.59
CA ILE A 25 -0.29 -19.67 9.39
C ILE A 25 -0.18 -20.96 8.58
N LYS A 26 0.57 -20.95 7.47
CA LYS A 26 0.79 -22.16 6.64
C LYS A 26 1.40 -23.30 7.44
N GLU A 27 2.36 -23.01 8.31
CA GLU A 27 3.05 -24.01 9.13
C GLU A 27 2.21 -24.51 10.31
N ARG A 28 1.59 -23.60 11.07
CA ARG A 28 0.93 -23.94 12.34
C ARG A 28 -0.54 -24.29 12.20
N CYS A 29 -1.18 -23.89 11.10
CA CYS A 29 -2.61 -24.05 10.87
C CYS A 29 -2.92 -24.92 9.63
N ALA A 30 -1.99 -25.78 9.21
CA ALA A 30 -2.14 -26.59 7.99
C ALA A 30 -3.42 -27.45 8.01
N GLU A 31 -3.74 -28.07 9.15
CA GLU A 31 -4.96 -28.87 9.31
C GLU A 31 -6.23 -28.01 9.15
N GLN A 32 -6.27 -26.84 9.79
CA GLN A 32 -7.41 -25.91 9.70
C GLN A 32 -7.61 -25.39 8.28
N ILE A 33 -6.51 -25.12 7.55
CA ILE A 33 -6.56 -24.72 6.15
C ILE A 33 -7.22 -25.82 5.30
N GLU A 34 -6.83 -27.08 5.48
CA GLU A 34 -7.42 -28.20 4.73
C GLU A 34 -8.90 -28.44 5.08
N ILE A 35 -9.28 -28.28 6.35
CA ILE A 35 -10.69 -28.34 6.77
C ILE A 35 -11.52 -27.27 6.05
N ILE A 36 -11.02 -26.03 5.98
CA ILE A 36 -11.71 -24.93 5.29
C ILE A 36 -11.77 -25.20 3.78
N ARG A 37 -10.66 -25.70 3.18
CA ARG A 37 -10.58 -26.04 1.74
C ARG A 37 -11.55 -27.12 1.31
N ALA A 38 -11.88 -28.06 2.20
CA ALA A 38 -12.89 -29.08 1.92
C ALA A 38 -14.29 -28.49 1.67
N VAL A 39 -14.58 -27.32 2.25
CA VAL A 39 -15.86 -26.59 2.05
C VAL A 39 -15.73 -25.49 0.98
N TYR A 40 -14.62 -24.75 1.01
CA TYR A 40 -14.32 -23.64 0.10
C TYR A 40 -13.02 -23.91 -0.66
N PRO A 41 -13.08 -24.61 -1.81
CA PRO A 41 -11.89 -24.98 -2.57
C PRO A 41 -11.04 -23.75 -2.93
N SER A 42 -9.75 -23.82 -2.62
CA SER A 42 -8.81 -22.75 -2.92
C SER A 42 -7.40 -23.30 -3.19
N GLU A 43 -6.67 -22.62 -4.06
CA GLU A 43 -5.26 -22.94 -4.34
C GLU A 43 -4.35 -22.51 -3.18
N ASP A 44 -3.11 -22.99 -3.19
CA ASP A 44 -2.07 -22.47 -2.32
C ASP A 44 -1.85 -20.97 -2.50
N PHE A 45 -1.64 -20.29 -1.37
CA PHE A 45 -1.21 -18.91 -1.34
C PHE A 45 0.28 -18.87 -1.63
N LEU A 46 0.64 -18.25 -2.74
CA LEU A 46 2.02 -18.20 -3.23
C LEU A 46 2.73 -17.00 -2.63
N LEU A 47 3.83 -17.27 -1.94
CA LEU A 47 4.71 -16.28 -1.34
C LEU A 47 6.07 -16.34 -2.03
N PRO A 48 6.84 -15.23 -2.03
CA PRO A 48 8.24 -15.29 -2.41
C PRO A 48 9.00 -16.30 -1.55
N ALA A 49 9.99 -16.96 -2.14
CA ALA A 49 10.78 -17.96 -1.43
C ALA A 49 11.51 -17.33 -0.22
N PRO A 50 11.85 -18.09 0.83
CA PRO A 50 12.66 -17.56 1.92
C PRO A 50 13.98 -16.97 1.40
N GLY A 51 14.23 -15.70 1.72
CA GLY A 51 15.41 -14.96 1.24
C GLY A 51 15.18 -14.15 -0.04
N GLU A 52 14.08 -14.37 -0.76
CA GLU A 52 13.66 -13.50 -1.87
C GLU A 52 12.84 -12.31 -1.34
N GLY A 53 13.00 -11.16 -2.00
CA GLY A 53 12.22 -9.95 -1.69
C GLY A 53 10.77 -10.06 -2.17
N VAL A 54 9.89 -9.25 -1.58
CA VAL A 54 8.53 -9.07 -2.09
C VAL A 54 8.59 -8.32 -3.43
N LEU A 55 7.76 -8.72 -4.40
CA LEU A 55 7.63 -7.99 -5.65
C LEU A 55 7.11 -6.59 -5.36
N ARG A 56 7.90 -5.57 -5.70
CA ARG A 56 7.51 -4.16 -5.66
C ARG A 56 7.40 -3.64 -7.08
N LEU A 57 6.29 -2.96 -7.37
CA LEU A 57 6.10 -2.20 -8.59
C LEU A 57 5.70 -0.78 -8.19
N THR A 58 6.11 0.21 -8.96
CA THR A 58 5.46 1.53 -8.88
C THR A 58 4.02 1.43 -9.40
N PHE A 59 3.17 2.35 -8.97
CA PHE A 59 1.78 2.43 -9.44
C PHE A 59 1.72 2.54 -10.97
N ALA A 60 2.59 3.35 -11.55
CA ALA A 60 2.71 3.50 -13.00
C ALA A 60 3.14 2.20 -13.71
N GLU A 61 4.02 1.39 -13.11
CA GLU A 61 4.38 0.07 -13.65
C GLU A 61 3.20 -0.91 -13.57
N GLY A 62 2.43 -0.88 -12.48
CA GLY A 62 1.20 -1.66 -12.34
C GLY A 62 0.14 -1.28 -13.38
N GLN A 63 -0.11 0.03 -13.54
CA GLN A 63 -1.03 0.54 -14.56
C GLN A 63 -0.54 0.22 -15.99
N LYS A 64 0.77 0.34 -16.25
CA LYS A 64 1.36 -0.06 -17.53
C LYS A 64 1.13 -1.55 -17.82
N LEU A 65 1.30 -2.41 -16.82
CA LEU A 65 1.06 -3.84 -16.97
C LEU A 65 -0.41 -4.14 -17.32
N LEU A 66 -1.36 -3.44 -16.69
CA LEU A 66 -2.78 -3.51 -17.05
C LEU A 66 -3.03 -3.06 -18.49
N ARG A 67 -2.45 -1.92 -18.91
CA ARG A 67 -2.57 -1.42 -20.29
C ARG A 67 -1.97 -2.33 -21.34
N GLU A 68 -0.93 -3.08 -21.02
CA GLU A 68 -0.21 -3.93 -21.99
C GLU A 68 -0.75 -5.36 -22.02
N GLU A 69 -1.05 -5.94 -20.87
CA GLU A 69 -1.33 -7.36 -20.73
C GLU A 69 -2.72 -7.67 -20.15
N GLY A 70 -3.43 -6.66 -19.63
CA GLY A 70 -4.77 -6.80 -19.07
C GLY A 70 -5.89 -6.87 -20.11
N PRO A 71 -7.14 -7.03 -19.62
CA PRO A 71 -8.37 -6.90 -20.42
C PRO A 71 -8.39 -5.64 -21.29
N GLU A 72 -9.07 -5.73 -22.43
CA GLU A 72 -9.14 -4.64 -23.42
C GLU A 72 -9.77 -3.35 -22.84
N GLU A 73 -10.70 -3.48 -21.88
CA GLU A 73 -11.27 -2.31 -21.21
C GLU A 73 -10.25 -1.50 -20.38
N TYR A 74 -9.10 -2.08 -20.01
CA TYR A 74 -8.08 -1.41 -19.21
C TYR A 74 -6.94 -0.81 -20.03
N ARG A 75 -7.06 -0.75 -21.37
CA ARG A 75 -6.02 -0.14 -22.24
C ARG A 75 -5.79 1.35 -22.01
N ASN A 76 -6.78 2.04 -21.43
CA ASN A 76 -6.76 3.48 -21.21
C ASN A 76 -6.74 3.87 -19.72
N VAL A 77 -6.39 2.96 -18.80
CA VAL A 77 -6.28 3.31 -17.38
C VAL A 77 -5.20 4.37 -17.16
N SER A 78 -5.47 5.31 -16.26
CA SER A 78 -4.64 6.48 -15.99
C SER A 78 -3.62 6.22 -14.88
N ASP A 79 -2.43 6.80 -15.01
CA ASP A 79 -1.43 6.79 -13.93
C ASP A 79 -1.77 7.79 -12.80
N ASN A 80 -2.77 8.65 -13.00
CA ASN A 80 -3.17 9.73 -12.08
C ASN A 80 -4.52 9.48 -11.39
N GLU A 81 -5.13 8.32 -11.61
CA GLU A 81 -6.39 7.94 -10.98
C GLU A 81 -6.19 6.65 -10.19
N ASP A 82 -6.94 6.51 -9.10
CA ASP A 82 -6.86 5.32 -8.27
C ASP A 82 -7.37 4.08 -9.01
N MET A 83 -6.92 2.90 -8.59
CA MET A 83 -7.39 1.64 -9.15
C MET A 83 -8.79 1.31 -8.65
N SER A 84 -9.64 0.80 -9.54
CA SER A 84 -10.89 0.16 -9.13
C SER A 84 -10.64 -1.29 -8.71
N THR A 85 -11.48 -1.85 -7.84
CA THR A 85 -11.37 -3.26 -7.41
C THR A 85 -11.27 -4.28 -8.58
N PRO A 86 -11.99 -4.12 -9.71
CA PRO A 86 -11.78 -4.99 -10.87
C PRO A 86 -10.39 -4.86 -11.50
N GLN A 87 -9.80 -3.66 -11.54
CA GLN A 87 -8.45 -3.43 -12.06
C GLN A 87 -7.40 -4.09 -11.15
N GLU A 88 -7.54 -3.96 -9.83
CA GLU A 88 -6.66 -4.62 -8.85
C GLU A 88 -6.67 -6.15 -9.02
N LYS A 89 -7.86 -6.74 -9.17
CA LYS A 89 -8.02 -8.18 -9.39
C LYS A 89 -7.37 -8.63 -10.70
N ALA A 90 -7.55 -7.86 -11.76
CA ALA A 90 -6.92 -8.15 -13.05
C ALA A 90 -5.39 -8.04 -12.95
N LEU A 91 -4.88 -7.01 -12.28
CA LEU A 91 -3.44 -6.85 -12.06
C LEU A 91 -2.86 -7.99 -11.22
N GLY A 92 -3.55 -8.38 -10.15
CA GLY A 92 -3.15 -9.51 -9.32
C GLY A 92 -3.10 -10.83 -10.10
N ALA A 93 -4.05 -11.07 -11.01
CA ALA A 93 -4.02 -12.24 -11.88
C ALA A 93 -2.81 -12.22 -12.84
N LEU A 94 -2.48 -11.05 -13.41
CA LEU A 94 -1.28 -10.87 -14.24
C LEU A 94 0.00 -11.11 -13.44
N ILE A 95 0.07 -10.58 -12.22
CA ILE A 95 1.22 -10.74 -11.34
C ILE A 95 1.40 -12.20 -10.94
N ARG A 96 0.31 -12.89 -10.56
CA ARG A 96 0.35 -14.33 -10.27
C ARG A 96 0.89 -15.12 -11.47
N LYS A 97 0.41 -14.81 -12.68
CA LYS A 97 0.84 -15.49 -13.91
C LYS A 97 2.31 -15.21 -14.25
N LYS A 98 2.78 -13.98 -14.09
CA LYS A 98 4.10 -13.53 -14.55
C LYS A 98 5.22 -13.74 -13.53
N TYR A 99 4.91 -13.58 -12.25
CA TYR A 99 5.87 -13.58 -11.15
C TYR A 99 5.61 -14.69 -10.12
N ASN A 100 4.57 -15.51 -10.30
CA ASN A 100 4.25 -16.66 -9.45
C ASN A 100 4.13 -16.29 -7.95
N THR A 101 3.50 -15.15 -7.66
CA THR A 101 3.24 -14.68 -6.29
C THR A 101 1.79 -14.20 -6.16
N ASP A 102 1.18 -14.42 -5.00
CA ASP A 102 -0.09 -13.80 -4.60
C ASP A 102 0.10 -12.55 -3.75
N PHE A 103 1.34 -12.26 -3.33
CA PHE A 103 1.68 -11.15 -2.44
C PHE A 103 2.67 -10.21 -3.12
N PHE A 104 2.27 -8.95 -3.29
CA PHE A 104 3.07 -7.90 -3.91
C PHE A 104 2.69 -6.53 -3.35
N VAL A 105 3.52 -5.54 -3.65
CA VAL A 105 3.34 -4.15 -3.23
C VAL A 105 3.30 -3.24 -4.45
N LEU A 106 2.34 -2.31 -4.46
CA LEU A 106 2.39 -1.14 -5.32
C LEU A 106 2.92 0.05 -4.49
N ASP A 107 3.86 0.79 -5.05
CA ASP A 107 4.51 1.95 -4.43
C ASP A 107 4.29 3.20 -5.30
N LYS A 108 4.59 4.40 -4.78
CA LYS A 108 4.56 5.65 -5.55
C LYS A 108 3.20 5.97 -6.16
N PHE A 109 2.15 5.96 -5.34
CA PHE A 109 0.80 6.30 -5.79
C PHE A 109 0.62 7.77 -6.15
N PRO A 110 -0.30 8.09 -7.07
CA PRO A 110 -0.60 9.47 -7.43
C PRO A 110 -1.20 10.24 -6.25
N GLU A 111 -0.83 11.51 -6.15
CA GLU A 111 -1.28 12.43 -5.09
C GLU A 111 -2.81 12.53 -4.99
N SER A 112 -3.48 12.52 -6.15
CA SER A 112 -4.93 12.61 -6.29
C SER A 112 -5.66 11.48 -5.56
N ALA A 113 -5.07 10.28 -5.52
CA ALA A 113 -5.64 9.08 -4.91
C ALA A 113 -5.42 9.02 -3.39
N ARG A 114 -4.59 9.91 -2.82
CA ARG A 114 -4.15 9.79 -1.43
C ARG A 114 -4.69 10.88 -0.49
N PRO A 115 -4.89 10.55 0.81
CA PRO A 115 -5.33 11.51 1.82
C PRO A 115 -4.35 12.66 2.06
N PHE A 116 -4.82 13.73 2.70
CA PHE A 116 -4.03 14.95 2.95
C PHE A 116 -2.71 14.73 3.72
N TYR A 117 -2.64 13.67 4.53
CA TYR A 117 -1.48 13.37 5.38
C TYR A 117 -0.38 12.57 4.65
N ALA A 118 -0.61 12.11 3.42
CA ALA A 118 0.39 11.40 2.64
C ALA A 118 1.48 12.37 2.18
N LEU A 119 2.74 12.04 2.47
CA LEU A 119 3.86 12.86 2.04
C LEU A 119 4.06 12.73 0.52
N GLU A 120 4.15 13.86 -0.17
CA GLU A 120 4.48 13.93 -1.59
C GLU A 120 5.92 13.42 -1.83
N ASP A 121 6.15 12.78 -2.96
CA ASP A 121 7.49 12.36 -3.35
C ASP A 121 8.37 13.62 -3.62
N PRO A 122 9.56 13.72 -2.99
CA PRO A 122 10.40 14.90 -3.11
C PRO A 122 10.96 15.14 -4.53
N ALA A 123 11.06 14.08 -5.36
CA ALA A 123 11.50 14.16 -6.74
C ALA A 123 10.33 14.42 -7.72
N ASN A 124 9.11 14.00 -7.37
CA ASN A 124 7.92 14.21 -8.19
C ASN A 124 6.66 14.45 -7.34
N PRO A 125 6.26 15.71 -7.09
CA PRO A 125 5.09 16.03 -6.27
C PRO A 125 3.73 15.53 -6.81
N ALA A 126 3.66 15.05 -8.07
CA ALA A 126 2.46 14.36 -8.57
C ALA A 126 2.27 12.97 -7.94
N LEU A 127 3.30 12.44 -7.29
CA LEU A 127 3.32 11.16 -6.60
C LEU A 127 3.46 11.36 -5.10
N THR A 128 3.24 10.28 -4.36
CA THR A 128 3.37 10.24 -2.91
C THR A 128 4.22 9.06 -2.48
N ASN A 129 4.83 9.18 -1.30
CA ASN A 129 5.49 8.07 -0.61
C ASN A 129 4.44 7.17 0.08
N ALA A 130 3.44 6.74 -0.69
CA ALA A 130 2.36 5.86 -0.27
C ALA A 130 2.40 4.55 -1.05
N TYR A 131 1.98 3.48 -0.39
CA TYR A 131 2.05 2.12 -0.89
C TYR A 131 0.83 1.32 -0.47
N ASP A 132 0.43 0.38 -1.31
CA ASP A 132 -0.61 -0.60 -1.02
C ASP A 132 -0.08 -2.01 -1.20
N PHE A 133 -0.45 -2.92 -0.30
CA PHE A 133 -0.07 -4.33 -0.37
C PHE A 133 -1.28 -5.14 -0.76
N PHE A 134 -1.04 -6.12 -1.62
CA PHE A 134 -2.09 -6.92 -2.22
C PHE A 134 -1.92 -8.38 -1.86
N MET A 135 -3.03 -9.04 -1.53
CA MET A 135 -3.12 -10.50 -1.47
C MET A 135 -4.15 -10.98 -2.50
N ARG A 136 -3.75 -11.93 -3.36
CA ARG A 136 -4.62 -12.48 -4.43
C ARG A 136 -5.32 -11.39 -5.28
N GLY A 137 -4.62 -10.29 -5.55
CA GLY A 137 -5.16 -9.17 -6.33
C GLY A 137 -6.22 -8.33 -5.62
N GLN A 138 -6.24 -8.32 -4.28
CA GLN A 138 -7.08 -7.42 -3.50
C GLN A 138 -6.21 -6.71 -2.46
N GLU A 139 -6.45 -5.41 -2.29
CA GLU A 139 -5.77 -4.61 -1.28
C GLU A 139 -6.04 -5.16 0.13
N ILE A 140 -4.99 -5.26 0.94
CA ILE A 140 -5.09 -5.62 2.36
C ILE A 140 -4.43 -4.63 3.30
N LEU A 141 -3.58 -3.76 2.76
CA LEU A 141 -2.88 -2.75 3.52
C LEU A 141 -2.74 -1.52 2.65
N SER A 142 -3.20 -0.38 3.15
CA SER A 142 -2.80 0.93 2.65
C SER A 142 -1.92 1.64 3.68
N GLY A 143 -0.82 2.19 3.20
CA GLY A 143 0.22 2.77 4.03
C GLY A 143 1.01 3.87 3.34
N GLY A 144 1.97 4.42 4.08
CA GLY A 144 2.85 5.46 3.54
C GLY A 144 3.57 6.26 4.60
N GLN A 145 4.51 7.08 4.13
CA GLN A 145 5.12 8.14 4.91
C GLN A 145 4.11 9.25 5.20
N ARG A 146 4.11 9.73 6.44
CA ARG A 146 3.23 10.80 6.89
C ARG A 146 3.98 12.12 6.91
N ILE A 147 3.24 13.20 6.64
CA ILE A 147 3.77 14.55 6.79
C ILE A 147 4.00 14.82 8.27
N HIS A 148 5.24 15.17 8.63
CA HIS A 148 5.64 15.46 10.00
C HIS A 148 5.98 16.94 10.22
N ILE A 149 6.07 17.73 9.15
CA ILE A 149 6.31 19.18 9.21
C ILE A 149 4.97 19.94 9.26
N PRO A 150 4.68 20.74 10.30
CA PRO A 150 3.37 21.37 10.49
C PRO A 150 2.96 22.27 9.32
N SER A 151 3.87 23.11 8.83
CA SER A 151 3.58 24.05 7.74
C SER A 151 3.23 23.33 6.44
N VAL A 152 3.87 22.19 6.16
CA VAL A 152 3.57 21.34 5.01
C VAL A 152 2.22 20.67 5.19
N LEU A 153 1.93 20.14 6.38
CA LEU A 153 0.65 19.48 6.69
C LEU A 153 -0.52 20.46 6.54
N GLU A 154 -0.39 21.67 7.06
CA GLU A 154 -1.42 22.70 6.92
C GLU A 154 -1.64 23.14 5.47
N ALA A 155 -0.56 23.24 4.68
CA ALA A 155 -0.68 23.53 3.26
C ALA A 155 -1.49 22.43 2.55
N ARG A 156 -1.19 21.16 2.86
CA ARG A 156 -1.85 19.98 2.28
C ARG A 156 -3.31 19.84 2.72
N LEU A 157 -3.62 20.18 3.97
CA LEU A 157 -5.01 20.28 4.44
C LEU A 157 -5.80 21.30 3.61
N ARG A 158 -5.24 22.50 3.41
CA ARG A 158 -5.89 23.56 2.62
C ARG A 158 -6.08 23.15 1.15
N THR A 159 -5.11 22.48 0.52
CA THR A 159 -5.26 22.00 -0.87
C THR A 159 -6.33 20.93 -1.01
N LYS A 160 -6.54 20.09 0.02
CA LYS A 160 -7.62 19.10 0.09
C LYS A 160 -8.94 19.68 0.64
N GLY A 161 -9.04 20.99 0.83
CA GLY A 161 -10.27 21.67 1.25
C GLY A 161 -10.61 21.53 2.73
N VAL A 162 -9.63 21.17 3.57
CA VAL A 162 -9.79 21.05 5.03
C VAL A 162 -9.19 22.28 5.70
N ASP A 163 -9.96 22.94 6.58
CA ASP A 163 -9.46 24.06 7.38
C ASP A 163 -8.60 23.55 8.55
N PRO A 164 -7.30 23.91 8.61
CA PRO A 164 -6.42 23.51 9.71
C PRO A 164 -6.87 23.99 11.09
N GLU A 165 -7.70 25.03 11.17
CA GLU A 165 -8.20 25.57 12.44
C GLU A 165 -9.56 24.97 12.85
N SER A 166 -10.12 24.05 12.05
CA SER A 166 -11.35 23.35 12.38
C SER A 166 -11.18 22.39 13.56
N GLN A 167 -12.27 22.17 14.30
CA GLN A 167 -12.29 21.29 15.47
C GLN A 167 -11.84 19.86 15.09
N GLY A 168 -10.91 19.31 15.88
CA GLY A 168 -10.28 18.00 15.66
C GLY A 168 -9.01 18.09 14.81
N ILE A 169 -9.01 18.89 13.74
CA ILE A 169 -7.83 19.08 12.89
C ILE A 169 -6.81 20.00 13.58
N LYS A 170 -7.29 21.07 14.23
CA LYS A 170 -6.43 21.99 14.96
C LYS A 170 -5.62 21.26 16.03
N GLU A 171 -6.28 20.45 16.84
CA GLU A 171 -5.64 19.65 17.89
C GLU A 171 -4.62 18.66 17.29
N TYR A 172 -4.95 18.04 16.15
CA TYR A 172 -4.02 17.17 15.43
C TYR A 172 -2.77 17.93 14.96
N VAL A 173 -2.91 19.08 14.29
CA VAL A 173 -1.79 19.90 13.79
C VAL A 173 -0.97 20.48 14.95
N ASP A 174 -1.60 20.88 16.04
CA ASP A 174 -0.94 21.45 17.23
C ASP A 174 0.05 20.47 17.87
N VAL A 175 -0.18 19.15 17.77
CA VAL A 175 0.81 18.14 18.20
C VAL A 175 2.11 18.29 17.41
N PHE A 176 2.04 18.43 16.08
CA PHE A 176 3.23 18.60 15.25
C PHE A 176 3.97 19.90 15.55
N ARG A 177 3.25 20.97 15.92
CA ARG A 177 3.84 22.28 16.27
C ARG A 177 4.55 22.25 17.63
N SER A 178 3.97 21.55 18.62
CA SER A 178 4.35 21.68 20.03
C SER A 178 5.51 20.80 20.45
N VAL A 179 5.51 19.53 20.05
CA VAL A 179 6.50 18.54 20.51
C VAL A 179 7.51 18.17 19.43
N GLY A 180 7.24 18.53 18.18
CA GLY A 180 7.95 17.98 17.03
C GLY A 180 7.61 16.51 16.83
N VAL A 181 7.55 16.08 15.56
CA VAL A 181 7.27 14.68 15.22
C VAL A 181 8.37 14.24 14.27
N PRO A 182 9.06 13.12 14.53
CA PRO A 182 10.09 12.63 13.62
C PRO A 182 9.45 12.15 12.31
N PRO A 183 10.24 12.01 11.23
CA PRO A 183 9.80 11.31 10.03
C PRO A 183 9.22 9.94 10.42
N HIS A 184 8.02 9.62 9.94
CA HIS A 184 7.35 8.38 10.31
C HIS A 184 6.41 7.89 9.23
N GLY A 185 6.14 6.59 9.25
CA GLY A 185 5.18 5.95 8.38
C GLY A 185 4.48 4.78 9.07
N GLY A 186 3.54 4.18 8.35
CA GLY A 186 2.88 2.95 8.77
C GLY A 186 1.87 2.48 7.74
N GLY A 187 1.12 1.45 8.11
CA GLY A 187 -0.01 0.91 7.37
C GLY A 187 -1.00 0.26 8.31
N GLY A 188 -2.23 0.07 7.84
CA GLY A 188 -3.27 -0.64 8.57
C GLY A 188 -3.74 -1.85 7.79
N ILE A 189 -4.13 -2.92 8.49
CA ILE A 189 -4.74 -4.12 7.89
C ILE A 189 -6.13 -4.34 8.47
N GLY A 190 -7.06 -4.82 7.64
CA GLY A 190 -8.29 -5.45 8.10
C GLY A 190 -7.99 -6.89 8.53
N LEU A 191 -8.51 -7.32 9.68
CA LEU A 191 -8.31 -8.69 10.16
C LEU A 191 -9.17 -9.69 9.37
N ASP A 192 -10.43 -9.32 9.12
CA ASP A 192 -11.46 -10.06 8.40
C ASP A 192 -11.32 -9.93 6.88
#